data_AF-A0A920LJK9-F1
#
_entry.id   AF-A0A920LJK9-F1
#
_cell.length_a   1.000
_cell.length_b   1.000
_cell.length_c   1.000
_cell.angle_alpha   90.00
_cell.angle_beta   90.00
_cell.angle_gamma   90.00
#
_symmetry.space_group_name_H-M   'P 1'
#
loop_
_entity.id
_entity.type
_entity.pdbx_description
1 polymer ?
#
loop_
_entity_poly.entity_id
_entity_poly.type
_entity_poly.pdbx_seq_one_letter_code
_entity_poly.pdbx_strand_id
1 'polypeptide(L)'
;MSALLTLDIGNIDKVSSIISETKRMKIEILPPSINYSSHDFLIKGESIRFSLSSIKNVGAQAVENICTERVKWTLMLIFRILFHE
;
A
#
# COMPACT_ATOMS: atom_id res chain seq x y z
N MET A 1 8.08 7.26 10.01
CA MET A 1 8.78 6.53 8.93
C MET A 1 8.02 6.52 7.60
N SER A 2 6.70 6.30 7.56
CA SER A 2 5.92 6.19 6.31
C SER A 2 6.11 7.33 5.31
N ALA A 3 6.09 8.60 5.78
CA ALA A 3 6.29 9.76 4.91
C ALA A 3 7.68 9.79 4.23
N LEU A 4 8.74 9.29 4.88
CA LEU A 4 10.08 9.20 4.30
C LEU A 4 10.15 8.11 3.22
N LEU A 5 9.54 6.95 3.47
CA LEU A 5 9.44 5.88 2.49
C LEU A 5 8.67 6.32 1.25
N THR A 6 7.57 7.05 1.43
CA THR A 6 6.77 7.60 0.33
C THR A 6 7.53 8.65 -0.48
N LEU A 7 8.27 9.55 0.19
CA LEU A 7 9.07 10.58 -0.49
C LEU A 7 10.17 9.98 -1.39
N ASP A 8 10.81 8.90 -0.92
CA ASP A 8 11.89 8.24 -1.64
C ASP A 8 11.43 7.04 -2.49
N ILE A 9 10.13 6.87 -2.78
CA ILE A 9 9.58 5.72 -3.57
C ILE A 9 10.33 5.46 -4.88
N GLY A 10 10.91 6.50 -5.51
CA GLY A 10 11.71 6.39 -6.74
C GLY A 10 13.19 6.09 -6.54
N ASN A 11 13.71 6.14 -5.31
CA ASN A 11 15.11 5.90 -4.97
C ASN A 11 15.25 4.60 -4.15
N ILE A 12 15.51 3.51 -4.88
CA ILE A 12 15.57 2.15 -4.32
C ILE A 12 16.61 2.03 -3.20
N ASP A 13 17.75 2.71 -3.32
CA ASP A 13 18.83 2.64 -2.33
C ASP A 13 18.42 3.26 -0.99
N LYS A 14 17.76 4.42 -1.03
CA LYS A 14 17.24 5.07 0.17
C LYS A 14 16.09 4.28 0.80
N VAL A 15 15.16 3.79 0.00
CA VAL A 15 14.06 2.94 0.49
C VAL A 15 14.61 1.70 1.20
N SER A 16 15.64 1.06 0.64
CA SER A 16 16.32 -0.07 1.27
C SER A 16 16.95 0.29 2.62
N SER A 17 17.61 1.45 2.72
CA SER A 17 18.15 1.95 4.00
C SER A 17 17.06 2.17 5.05
N ILE A 18 15.98 2.85 4.68
CA ILE A 18 14.87 3.15 5.59
C ILE A 18 14.18 1.85 6.05
N ILE A 19 14.04 0.85 5.17
CA ILE A 19 13.56 -0.49 5.51
C ILE A 19 14.49 -1.16 6.52
N SER A 20 15.81 -1.07 6.32
CA SER A 20 16.78 -1.63 7.26
C SER A 20 16.71 -0.97 8.63
N GLU A 21 16.51 0.36 8.69
CA GLU A 21 16.32 1.09 9.95
C GLU A 21 15.02 0.72 10.63
N THR A 22 13.93 0.61 9.88
CA THR A 22 12.62 0.18 10.37
C THR A 22 12.70 -1.22 11.00
N LYS A 23 13.43 -2.15 10.35
CA LYS A 23 13.71 -3.48 10.91
C LYS A 23 14.53 -3.42 12.20
N ARG A 24 15.54 -2.54 12.29
CA ARG A 24 16.32 -2.32 13.52
C ARG A 24 15.45 -1.79 14.66
N MET A 25 14.46 -0.96 14.35
CA MET A 25 13.49 -0.43 15.31
C MET A 25 12.42 -1.45 15.73
N LYS A 26 12.51 -2.71 15.27
CA LYS A 26 11.51 -3.77 15.51
C LYS A 26 10.11 -3.43 14.99
N ILE A 27 10.02 -2.52 14.03
CA ILE A 27 8.77 -2.19 13.34
C ILE A 27 8.55 -3.25 12.25
N GLU A 28 7.41 -3.92 12.31
CA GLU A 28 7.06 -4.95 11.34
C GLU A 28 6.78 -4.32 9.97
N ILE A 29 7.33 -4.92 8.91
CA ILE A 29 7.06 -4.49 7.53
C ILE A 29 6.21 -5.55 6.85
N LEU A 30 4.95 -5.21 6.60
CA LEU A 30 3.98 -6.09 5.96
C LEU A 30 4.16 -6.08 4.45
N PRO A 31 4.01 -7.24 3.77
CA PRO A 31 4.12 -7.32 2.32
C PRO A 31 3.00 -6.50 1.64
N PRO A 32 3.19 -6.13 0.36
CA PRO A 32 2.12 -5.48 -0.39
C PRO A 32 0.91 -6.41 -0.50
N SER A 33 -0.29 -5.85 -0.44
CA SER A 33 -1.55 -6.59 -0.58
C SER A 33 -2.52 -5.81 -1.44
N ILE A 34 -3.10 -6.45 -2.45
CA ILE A 34 -4.08 -5.83 -3.36
C ILE A 34 -5.26 -5.22 -2.58
N ASN A 35 -5.67 -5.85 -1.47
CA ASN A 35 -6.82 -5.43 -0.67
C ASN A 35 -6.50 -4.29 0.31
N TYR A 36 -5.24 -4.15 0.74
CA TYR A 36 -4.87 -3.28 1.86
C TYR A 36 -3.78 -2.26 1.56
N SER A 37 -2.96 -2.48 0.54
CA SER A 37 -1.93 -1.53 0.11
C SER A 37 -2.51 -0.49 -0.83
N SER A 38 -1.86 0.67 -0.90
CA SER A 38 -2.22 1.76 -1.80
C SER A 38 -0.99 2.19 -2.60
N HIS A 39 -1.10 3.33 -3.29
CA HIS A 39 0.01 3.98 -3.98
C HIS A 39 1.19 4.27 -3.05
N ASP A 40 0.92 4.64 -1.79
CA ASP A 40 1.95 5.01 -0.83
C ASP A 40 2.13 3.95 0.26
N PHE A 41 3.24 4.04 1.01
CA PHE A 41 3.42 3.22 2.20
C PHE A 41 2.38 3.62 3.25
N LEU A 42 1.77 2.62 3.88
CA LEU A 42 0.72 2.83 4.87
C LEU A 42 1.16 2.35 6.25
N ILE A 43 0.78 3.09 7.29
CA ILE A 43 0.95 2.66 8.68
C ILE A 43 -0.30 1.87 9.08
N LYS A 44 -0.11 0.63 9.54
CA LYS A 44 -1.17 -0.20 10.12
C LYS A 44 -0.81 -0.56 11.56
N GLY A 45 -1.33 0.22 12.50
CA GLY A 45 -0.94 0.10 13.91
C GLY A 45 0.55 0.38 14.08
N GLU A 46 1.29 -0.61 14.59
CA GLU A 46 2.75 -0.54 14.77
C GLU A 46 3.55 -1.08 13.58
N SER A 47 2.88 -1.43 12.48
CA SER A 47 3.49 -2.00 11.28
C SER A 47 3.43 -1.05 10.08
N ILE A 48 4.36 -1.19 9.16
CA ILE A 48 4.37 -0.46 7.89
C ILE A 48 4.05 -1.44 6.77
N ARG A 49 3.03 -1.14 5.97
CA ARG A 49 2.65 -1.91 4.80
C ARG A 49 3.29 -1.33 3.55
N PHE A 50 3.85 -2.23 2.75
CA PHE A 50 4.44 -1.88 1.45
C PHE A 50 3.43 -1.25 0.49
N SER A 51 3.90 -0.21 -0.20
CA SER A 51 3.23 0.40 -1.35
C SER A 51 3.14 -0.59 -2.53
N LEU A 52 2.05 -0.51 -3.30
CA LEU A 52 1.92 -1.21 -4.59
C LEU A 52 2.77 -0.57 -5.69
N SER A 53 2.98 0.75 -5.62
CA SER A 53 3.80 1.50 -6.59
C SER A 53 5.30 1.19 -6.47
N SER A 54 5.74 0.66 -5.33
CA SER A 54 7.13 0.23 -5.12
C SER A 54 7.45 -1.15 -5.72
N ILE A 55 6.47 -1.86 -6.29
CA ILE A 55 6.68 -3.17 -6.92
C ILE A 55 7.27 -2.96 -8.32
N LYS A 56 8.43 -3.59 -8.58
CA LYS A 56 9.05 -3.56 -9.92
C LYS A 56 8.05 -4.01 -10.98
N ASN A 57 8.01 -3.29 -12.10
CA ASN A 57 7.15 -3.57 -13.25
C ASN A 57 5.65 -3.32 -13.04
N VAL A 58 5.24 -2.71 -11.92
CA VAL A 58 3.88 -2.23 -11.71
C VAL A 58 3.83 -0.74 -12.00
N GLY A 59 3.15 -0.34 -13.08
CA GLY A 59 3.00 1.07 -13.45
C GLY A 59 2.00 1.81 -12.56
N ALA A 60 2.18 3.12 -12.40
CA ALA A 60 1.30 3.96 -11.59
C ALA A 60 -0.18 3.85 -12.00
N GLN A 61 -0.47 3.81 -13.31
CA GLN A 61 -1.83 3.59 -13.82
C GLN A 61 -2.43 2.25 -13.40
N ALA A 62 -1.62 1.19 -13.32
CA ALA A 62 -2.12 -0.11 -12.88
C ALA A 62 -2.53 -0.06 -11.40
N VAL A 63 -1.73 0.60 -10.56
CA VAL A 63 -2.04 0.79 -9.12
C VAL A 63 -3.29 1.65 -8.94
N GLU A 64 -3.41 2.73 -9.71
CA GLU A 64 -4.56 3.63 -9.69
C GLU A 64 -5.85 2.90 -10.08
N ASN A 65 -5.81 2.11 -11.15
CA ASN A 65 -6.94 1.29 -11.57
C ASN A 65 -7.35 0.27 -10.49
N ILE A 66 -6.38 -0.41 -9.87
CA ILE A 66 -6.64 -1.35 -8.78
C ILE A 66 -7.32 -0.64 -7.60
N CYS A 67 -6.80 0.53 -7.19
CA CYS A 67 -7.37 1.28 -6.07
C CYS A 67 -8.79 1.78 -6.36
N THR A 68 -9.01 2.30 -7.57
CA THR A 68 -10.31 2.80 -8.04
C THR A 68 -11.33 1.66 -8.10
N GLU A 69 -10.98 0.54 -8.72
CA GLU A 69 -11.87 -0.60 -8.86
C GLU A 69 -12.21 -1.21 -7.49
N ARG A 70 -11.25 -1.23 -6.55
CA ARG A 70 -11.50 -1.69 -5.16
C ARG A 70 -12.57 -0.87 -4.43
N VAL A 71 -12.56 0.46 -4.60
CA VAL A 71 -13.60 1.33 -4.00
C VAL A 71 -14.97 1.03 -4.63
N LYS A 72 -15.01 0.91 -5.96
CA LYS A 72 -16.24 0.58 -6.70
C LYS A 72 -16.81 -0.78 -6.30
N TRP A 73 -15.98 -1.81 -6.17
CA TRP A 73 -16.40 -3.15 -5.73
C TRP A 73 -16.93 -3.16 -4.31
N THR A 74 -16.30 -2.40 -3.40
CA THR A 74 -16.76 -2.28 -2.01
C THR A 74 -18.15 -1.64 -1.95
N LEU A 75 -18.37 -0.56 -2.72
CA LEU A 75 -19.67 0.09 -2.86
C LEU A 75 -20.73 -0.85 -3.47
N MET A 76 -20.39 -1.59 -4.52
CA MET A 76 -21.29 -2.57 -5.14
C MET A 76 -21.66 -3.70 -4.19
N LEU A 77 -20.69 -4.21 -3.40
CA LEU A 77 -20.94 -5.28 -2.44
C LEU A 77 -21.89 -4.79 -1.33
N ILE A 78 -21.65 -3.59 -0.81
CA ILE A 78 -22.50 -2.95 0.20
C ILE A 78 -23.90 -2.73 -0.35
N PHE A 79 -24.02 -2.19 -1.57
CA PHE A 79 -25.32 -1.99 -2.21
C PHE A 79 -26.06 -3.32 -2.43
N ARG A 80 -25.35 -4.37 -2.87
CA ARG A 80 -25.93 -5.70 -3.07
C ARG A 80 -26.33 -6.39 -1.77
N ILE A 81 -25.67 -6.10 -0.65
CA ILE A 81 -26.06 -6.61 0.67
C ILE A 81 -27.25 -5.81 1.25
N LEU A 82 -27.27 -4.49 1.05
CA LEU A 82 -28.31 -3.61 1.60
C LEU A 82 -29.63 -3.63 0.82
N PHE A 83 -29.60 -3.87 -0.49
CA PHE A 83 -30.78 -3.87 -1.36
C PHE A 83 -31.23 -5.28 -1.76
N HIS A 84 -30.82 -6.30 -1.01
CA HIS A 84 -31.33 -7.65 -1.19
C HIS A 84 -32.71 -7.80 -0.50
N GLU A 85 -33.73 -7.17 -1.09
CA GLU A 85 -35.09 -7.73 -1.18
C GLU A 85 -35.30 -8.30 -2.58
#